data_AF-A0A100Y6I7-F1
#
_entry.id   AF-A0A100Y6I7-F1
#
_cell.length_a   1.000
_cell.length_b   1.000
_cell.length_c   1.000
_cell.angle_alpha   90.00
_cell.angle_beta   90.00
_cell.angle_gamma   90.00
#
_symmetry.space_group_name_H-M   'P 1'
#
loop_
_entity.id
_entity.type
_entity.pdbx_description
1 polymer ?
#
loop_
_entity_poly.entity_id
_entity_poly.type
_entity_poly.pdbx_seq_one_letter_code
_entity_poly.pdbx_strand_id
1 'polypeptide(L)'
;MHRAIRAAALATAALSLAALPSTGHAASTTGSLMLTHVRPNAAGADTKDGRQLNVNGEYFVIKNVTARAVNTGGYVPDITSNTYGRALPSYSLPAGARAYVHTGSGTNHRDSAGWHHIYRGYARHVLPNEAGTRNPDLRLKKPGSRDDNSTAGSLSACNWGSARDATTYAC
;
A
#
# COMPACT_ATOMS: atom_id res chain seq x y z
N MET A 1 -4.02 -53.18 -56.52
CA MET A 1 -3.15 -52.00 -56.72
C MET A 1 -3.88 -50.77 -56.20
N HIS A 2 -3.13 -49.88 -55.51
CA HIS A 2 -3.52 -48.55 -55.02
C HIS A 2 -4.32 -48.53 -53.70
N ARG A 3 -4.08 -47.63 -52.73
CA ARG A 3 -3.01 -46.67 -52.38
C ARG A 3 -3.31 -46.30 -50.91
N ALA A 4 -2.27 -46.07 -50.11
CA ALA A 4 -2.37 -45.67 -48.71
C ALA A 4 -3.09 -44.33 -48.51
N ILE A 5 -3.78 -44.15 -47.37
CA ILE A 5 -4.08 -42.82 -46.80
C ILE A 5 -3.76 -42.85 -45.30
N ARG A 6 -2.74 -42.06 -44.93
CA ARG A 6 -2.38 -41.65 -43.57
C ARG A 6 -3.17 -40.38 -43.22
N ALA A 7 -3.64 -40.24 -41.98
CA ALA A 7 -3.88 -38.98 -41.24
C ALA A 7 -4.66 -39.31 -39.96
N ALA A 8 -4.49 -38.70 -38.80
CA ALA A 8 -3.58 -37.66 -38.31
C ALA A 8 -3.52 -37.82 -36.78
N ALA A 9 -2.34 -37.77 -36.17
CA ALA A 9 -2.21 -37.72 -34.72
C ALA A 9 -2.29 -36.25 -34.27
N LEU A 10 -3.29 -35.93 -33.48
CA LEU A 10 -3.47 -34.65 -32.79
C LEU A 10 -2.33 -34.47 -31.77
N ALA A 11 -1.44 -33.51 -32.01
CA ALA A 11 -0.49 -33.05 -31.00
C ALA A 11 -1.07 -31.80 -30.31
N THR A 12 -1.52 -31.97 -29.08
CA THR A 12 -1.97 -30.91 -28.18
C THR A 12 -0.79 -30.00 -27.81
N ALA A 13 -0.86 -28.74 -28.23
CA ALA A 13 0.05 -27.69 -27.75
C ALA A 13 -0.33 -27.36 -26.29
N ALA A 14 0.48 -27.82 -25.34
CA ALA A 14 0.38 -27.38 -23.95
C ALA A 14 0.91 -25.95 -23.84
N LEU A 15 0.00 -25.00 -23.64
CA LEU A 15 0.33 -23.60 -23.37
C LEU A 15 0.87 -23.49 -21.93
N SER A 16 2.18 -23.43 -21.79
CA SER A 16 2.83 -23.13 -20.50
C SER A 16 2.49 -21.69 -20.11
N LEU A 17 1.52 -21.50 -19.22
CA LEU A 17 1.33 -20.22 -18.53
C LEU A 17 2.58 -19.95 -17.68
N ALA A 18 3.45 -19.08 -18.17
CA ALA A 18 4.48 -18.48 -17.34
C ALA A 18 3.79 -17.69 -16.21
N ALA A 19 3.82 -18.24 -14.99
CA ALA A 19 3.45 -17.52 -13.80
C ALA A 19 4.45 -16.37 -13.63
N LEU A 20 4.02 -15.15 -13.96
CA LEU A 20 4.76 -13.95 -13.58
C LEU A 20 4.86 -13.94 -12.05
N PRO A 21 6.06 -13.76 -11.46
CA PRO A 21 6.18 -13.59 -10.02
C PRO A 21 5.42 -12.31 -9.63
N SER A 22 4.30 -12.48 -8.94
CA SER A 22 3.68 -11.39 -8.20
C SER A 22 4.65 -11.00 -7.08
N THR A 23 5.18 -9.78 -7.13
CA THR A 23 6.07 -9.23 -6.09
C THR A 23 5.32 -8.88 -4.81
N GLY A 24 4.26 -9.61 -4.47
CA GLY A 24 3.56 -9.48 -3.19
C GLY A 24 4.35 -10.20 -2.11
N HIS A 25 5.06 -9.44 -1.27
CA HIS A 25 5.43 -9.96 0.04
C HIS A 25 4.15 -10.25 0.83
N ALA A 26 4.16 -11.26 1.71
CA ALA A 26 3.01 -11.52 2.56
C ALA A 26 2.94 -10.48 3.69
N ALA A 27 1.80 -9.81 3.82
CA ALA A 27 1.57 -8.84 4.89
C ALA A 27 1.75 -9.53 6.23
N SER A 28 2.71 -9.04 7.00
CA SER A 28 2.95 -9.49 8.36
C SER A 28 2.95 -8.32 9.32
N THR A 29 2.56 -8.59 10.56
CA THR A 29 2.73 -7.64 11.64
C THR A 29 3.06 -8.31 12.96
N THR A 30 3.86 -7.61 13.77
CA THR A 30 4.11 -7.94 15.18
C THR A 30 3.27 -7.11 16.15
N GLY A 31 2.40 -6.24 15.64
CA GLY A 31 1.60 -5.30 16.43
C GLY A 31 0.11 -5.35 16.11
N SER A 32 -0.62 -4.34 16.58
CA SER A 32 -2.08 -4.28 16.44
C SER A 32 -2.56 -3.80 15.07
N LEU A 33 -1.71 -3.13 14.30
CA LEU A 33 -2.02 -2.57 12.99
C LEU A 33 -1.06 -3.15 11.94
N MET A 34 -1.61 -3.56 10.79
CA MET A 34 -0.88 -4.14 9.67
C MET A 34 -1.05 -3.29 8.43
N LEU A 35 0.05 -3.02 7.70
CA LEU A 35 -0.03 -2.50 6.33
C LEU A 35 -0.51 -3.62 5.42
N THR A 36 -1.54 -3.34 4.62
CA THR A 36 -2.11 -4.35 3.71
C THR A 36 -1.96 -3.95 2.27
N HIS A 37 -2.08 -2.67 1.94
CA HIS A 37 -2.01 -2.18 0.57
C HIS A 37 -1.42 -0.78 0.56
N VAL A 38 -0.91 -0.35 -0.60
CA VAL A 38 -0.41 1.00 -0.84
C VAL A 38 -0.73 1.44 -2.26
N ARG A 39 -1.13 2.69 -2.42
CA ARG A 39 -1.20 3.41 -3.71
C ARG A 39 -0.25 4.60 -3.61
N PRO A 40 1.00 4.44 -4.06
CA PRO A 40 2.03 5.47 -3.92
C PRO A 40 1.96 6.54 -5.00
N ASN A 41 1.35 6.25 -6.16
CA ASN A 41 1.14 7.23 -7.22
C ASN A 41 -0.36 7.47 -7.43
N ALA A 42 -0.80 8.72 -7.25
CA ALA A 42 -2.18 9.12 -7.51
C ALA A 42 -2.45 9.12 -9.02
N ALA A 43 -3.72 9.09 -9.42
CA ALA A 43 -4.08 9.14 -10.83
C ALA A 43 -3.86 10.54 -11.43
N GLY A 44 -3.17 10.60 -12.57
CA GLY A 44 -3.02 11.83 -13.37
C GLY A 44 -1.90 12.75 -12.90
N ALA A 45 -1.93 14.01 -13.34
CA ALA A 45 -0.86 14.96 -13.03
C ALA A 45 -0.85 15.37 -11.55
N ASP A 46 0.33 15.37 -10.94
CA ASP A 46 0.54 15.81 -9.55
C ASP A 46 0.33 17.31 -9.35
N THR A 47 0.53 18.11 -10.40
CA THR A 47 0.38 19.56 -10.32
C THR A 47 -0.36 20.14 -11.52
N LYS A 48 -1.11 21.21 -11.26
CA LYS A 48 -1.66 22.10 -12.27
C LYS A 48 -1.58 23.53 -11.75
N ASP A 49 -1.05 24.43 -12.56
CA ASP A 49 -0.90 25.85 -12.23
C ASP A 49 -0.18 26.08 -10.88
N GLY A 50 0.84 25.25 -10.59
CA GLY A 50 1.61 25.29 -9.34
C GLY A 50 0.91 24.72 -8.10
N ARG A 51 -0.33 24.22 -8.24
CA ARG A 51 -1.09 23.59 -7.16
C ARG A 51 -0.99 22.07 -7.22
N GLN A 52 -0.78 21.44 -6.07
CA GLN A 52 -0.81 19.99 -5.90
C GLN A 52 -2.23 19.44 -6.09
N LEU A 53 -2.37 18.41 -6.91
CA LEU A 53 -3.63 17.75 -7.24
C LEU A 53 -3.69 16.37 -6.60
N ASN A 54 -4.90 15.83 -6.44
CA ASN A 54 -5.13 14.40 -6.11
C ASN A 54 -4.26 13.82 -4.98
N VAL A 55 -3.84 14.63 -3.99
CA VAL A 55 -2.97 14.19 -2.90
C VAL A 55 -3.60 13.04 -2.09
N ASN A 56 -4.93 13.00 -1.96
CA ASN A 56 -5.65 11.91 -1.31
C ASN A 56 -5.79 10.64 -2.17
N GLY A 57 -5.44 10.72 -3.46
CA GLY A 57 -5.26 9.57 -4.34
C GLY A 57 -4.00 8.77 -4.02
N GLU A 58 -3.05 9.38 -3.30
CA GLU A 58 -1.97 8.70 -2.62
C GLU A 58 -2.43 8.25 -1.22
N TYR A 59 -2.31 6.95 -0.95
CA TYR A 59 -2.74 6.38 0.33
C TYR A 59 -2.06 5.05 0.63
N PHE A 60 -2.18 4.60 1.87
CA PHE A 60 -1.97 3.20 2.24
C PHE A 60 -3.14 2.68 3.07
N VAL A 61 -3.30 1.36 3.13
CA VAL A 61 -4.40 0.72 3.85
C VAL A 61 -3.85 -0.02 5.06
N ILE A 62 -4.32 0.37 6.24
CA ILE A 62 -4.06 -0.34 7.49
C ILE A 62 -5.22 -1.25 7.84
N LYS A 63 -4.93 -2.38 8.51
CA LYS A 63 -5.92 -3.27 9.12
C LYS A 63 -5.66 -3.36 10.62
N ASN A 64 -6.71 -3.24 11.43
CA ASN A 64 -6.68 -3.66 12.81
C ASN A 64 -6.78 -5.20 12.86
N VAL A 65 -5.70 -5.86 13.26
CA VAL A 65 -5.63 -7.34 13.31
C VAL A 65 -6.07 -7.90 14.66
N THR A 66 -6.51 -7.05 15.59
CA THR A 66 -6.93 -7.44 16.92
C THR A 66 -8.45 -7.63 17.02
N ALA A 67 -8.89 -8.26 18.11
CA ALA A 67 -10.30 -8.45 18.45
C ALA A 67 -10.95 -7.25 19.17
N ARG A 68 -10.26 -6.11 19.29
CA ARG A 68 -10.75 -4.90 19.95
C ARG A 68 -10.46 -3.66 19.12
N ALA A 69 -11.12 -2.54 19.43
CA ALA A 69 -10.79 -1.27 18.78
C ALA A 69 -9.36 -0.82 19.13
N VAL A 70 -8.69 -0.20 18.17
CA VAL A 70 -7.33 0.36 18.31
C VAL A 70 -7.36 1.83 17.94
N ASN A 71 -6.80 2.68 18.80
CA ASN A 71 -6.56 4.07 18.46
C ASN A 71 -5.31 4.16 17.57
N THR A 72 -5.45 4.72 16.36
CA THR A 72 -4.35 4.88 15.41
C THR A 72 -3.37 6.00 15.78
N GLY A 73 -3.71 6.83 16.76
CA GLY A 73 -2.92 8.00 17.16
C GLY A 73 -1.49 7.62 17.53
N GLY A 74 -0.53 8.36 16.99
CA GLY A 74 0.88 8.23 17.34
C GLY A 74 1.64 7.15 16.58
N TYR A 75 0.98 6.22 15.89
CA TYR A 75 1.66 5.29 14.98
C TYR A 75 2.38 6.07 13.88
N VAL A 76 3.58 5.66 13.49
CA VAL A 76 4.43 6.43 12.57
C VAL A 76 4.55 5.72 11.23
N PRO A 77 4.03 6.29 10.14
CA PRO A 77 4.36 5.87 8.78
C PRO A 77 5.75 6.40 8.43
N ASP A 78 6.73 5.50 8.37
CA ASP A 78 8.16 5.77 8.13
C ASP A 78 8.50 5.38 6.70
N ILE A 79 8.75 6.38 5.85
CA ILE A 79 9.06 6.20 4.44
C ILE A 79 10.58 6.12 4.32
N THR A 80 11.11 5.00 3.87
CA THR A 80 12.52 4.66 4.13
C THR A 80 13.55 5.52 3.38
N SER A 81 13.10 6.36 2.45
CA SER A 81 13.92 7.35 1.76
C SER A 81 13.79 8.78 2.29
N ASN A 82 12.82 9.09 3.17
CA ASN A 82 12.60 10.45 3.64
C ASN A 82 11.78 10.50 4.93
N THR A 83 12.10 11.47 5.79
CA THR A 83 11.36 11.72 7.03
C THR A 83 10.36 12.85 6.78
N TYR A 84 9.09 12.61 7.12
CA TYR A 84 8.02 13.61 6.97
C TYR A 84 7.41 14.03 8.31
N GLY A 85 7.81 13.36 9.40
CA GLY A 85 7.66 13.81 10.78
C GLY A 85 6.23 13.80 11.30
N ARG A 86 5.29 13.14 10.61
CA ARG A 86 3.87 13.14 11.00
C ARG A 86 3.35 11.73 11.25
N ALA A 87 3.19 11.43 12.53
CA ALA A 87 2.44 10.30 13.02
C ALA A 87 0.97 10.38 12.57
N LEU A 88 0.29 9.24 12.64
CA LEU A 88 -1.13 9.16 12.36
C LEU A 88 -1.93 9.95 13.42
N PRO A 89 -3.02 10.63 13.00
CA PRO A 89 -3.94 11.24 13.93
C PRO A 89 -4.69 10.17 14.72
N SER A 90 -5.32 10.59 15.82
CA SER A 90 -6.20 9.71 16.59
C SER A 90 -7.45 9.38 15.80
N TYR A 91 -7.72 8.08 15.67
CA TYR A 91 -8.95 7.53 15.13
C TYR A 91 -9.17 6.14 15.75
N SER A 92 -10.39 5.87 16.22
CA SER A 92 -10.74 4.57 16.78
C SER A 92 -11.11 3.61 15.65
N LEU A 93 -10.16 2.74 15.28
CA LEU A 93 -10.37 1.72 14.24
C LEU A 93 -10.94 0.44 14.88
N PRO A 94 -12.17 0.01 14.55
CA PRO A 94 -12.79 -1.17 15.14
C PRO A 94 -11.98 -2.46 14.90
N ALA A 95 -12.31 -3.50 15.68
CA ALA A 95 -11.72 -4.83 15.51
C ALA A 95 -11.90 -5.33 14.06
N GLY A 96 -10.83 -5.86 13.46
CA GLY A 96 -10.86 -6.40 12.09
C GLY A 96 -11.01 -5.38 10.95
N ALA A 97 -11.33 -4.11 11.27
CA ALA A 97 -11.61 -3.08 10.28
C ALA A 97 -10.36 -2.61 9.53
N ARG A 98 -10.59 -2.04 8.35
CA ARG A 98 -9.57 -1.47 7.48
C ARG A 98 -9.79 0.02 7.31
N ALA A 99 -8.71 0.78 7.22
CA ALA A 99 -8.76 2.20 6.94
C ALA A 99 -7.85 2.57 5.78
N TYR A 100 -8.37 3.38 4.86
CA TYR A 100 -7.56 4.18 3.96
C TYR A 100 -6.90 5.29 4.78
N VAL A 101 -5.59 5.35 4.73
CA VAL A 101 -4.80 6.45 5.27
C VAL A 101 -4.34 7.30 4.10
N HIS A 102 -5.07 8.38 3.85
CA HIS A 102 -4.80 9.34 2.79
C HIS A 102 -3.66 10.26 3.19
N THR A 103 -2.82 10.60 2.21
CA THR A 103 -1.71 11.54 2.43
C THR A 103 -2.20 12.95 2.73
N GLY A 104 -3.21 13.42 2.00
CA GLY A 104 -3.65 14.81 2.07
C GLY A 104 -4.51 15.15 3.29
N SER A 105 -5.13 16.33 3.21
CA SER A 105 -6.07 16.84 4.22
C SER A 105 -7.49 16.30 4.03
N GLY A 106 -8.24 16.24 5.13
CA GLY A 106 -9.63 15.80 5.16
C GLY A 106 -10.08 15.53 6.60
N THR A 107 -11.34 15.11 6.76
CA THR A 107 -11.92 14.76 8.06
C THR A 107 -11.98 13.25 8.21
N ASN A 108 -11.42 12.72 9.31
CA ASN A 108 -11.46 11.28 9.57
C ASN A 108 -12.92 10.83 9.75
N HIS A 109 -13.34 9.81 9.02
CA HIS A 109 -14.73 9.34 9.05
C HIS A 109 -14.85 7.88 8.65
N ARG A 110 -16.05 7.32 8.83
CA ARG A 110 -16.47 6.06 8.22
C ARG A 110 -17.49 6.39 7.14
N ASP A 111 -17.30 5.88 5.94
CA ASP A 111 -18.23 6.09 4.84
C ASP A 111 -19.46 5.16 4.93
N SER A 112 -20.40 5.33 4.01
CA SER A 112 -21.61 4.49 3.94
C SER A 112 -21.34 3.05 3.53
N ALA A 113 -20.22 2.78 2.84
CA ALA A 113 -19.78 1.43 2.47
C ALA A 113 -19.06 0.71 3.63
N GLY A 114 -18.81 1.41 4.75
CA GLY A 114 -18.16 0.89 5.92
C GLY A 114 -16.64 0.98 5.89
N TRP A 115 -16.06 1.67 4.90
CA TRP A 115 -14.64 1.99 4.88
C TRP A 115 -14.33 3.13 5.84
N HIS A 116 -13.18 3.01 6.48
CA HIS A 116 -12.66 4.05 7.35
C HIS A 116 -11.65 4.89 6.58
N HIS A 117 -11.69 6.20 6.77
CA HIS A 117 -10.83 7.17 6.11
C HIS A 117 -10.10 7.99 7.16
N ILE A 118 -8.78 8.02 7.07
CA ILE A 118 -7.88 8.76 7.95
C ILE A 118 -7.03 9.69 7.07
N TYR A 119 -6.92 10.96 7.44
CA TYR A 119 -6.21 11.97 6.65
C TYR A 119 -5.00 12.48 7.42
N ARG A 120 -3.83 12.47 6.78
CA ARG A 120 -2.57 12.87 7.41
C ARG A 120 -2.31 14.38 7.36
N GLY A 121 -3.00 15.11 6.48
CA GLY A 121 -2.92 16.58 6.42
C GLY A 121 -1.73 17.13 5.63
N TYR A 122 -1.09 16.35 4.77
CA TYR A 122 -0.06 16.90 3.87
C TYR A 122 -0.70 17.74 2.76
N ALA A 123 0.07 18.69 2.25
CA ALA A 123 -0.31 19.51 1.10
C ALA A 123 0.37 19.04 -0.21
N ARG A 124 1.09 17.92 -0.16
CA ARG A 124 1.88 17.34 -1.27
C ARG A 124 1.91 15.82 -1.18
N HIS A 125 2.24 15.17 -2.29
CA HIS A 125 2.59 13.74 -2.34
C HIS A 125 3.84 13.45 -1.50
N VAL A 126 3.88 12.31 -0.83
CA VAL A 126 4.98 11.92 0.06
C VAL A 126 5.45 10.49 -0.16
N LEU A 127 4.61 9.60 -0.68
CA LEU A 127 4.99 8.23 -0.98
C LEU A 127 5.88 8.20 -2.24
N PRO A 128 6.98 7.44 -2.22
CA PRO A 128 7.85 7.35 -3.38
C PRO A 128 7.17 6.58 -4.52
N ASN A 129 7.15 7.16 -5.71
CA ASN A 129 6.62 6.54 -6.92
C ASN A 129 7.72 5.98 -7.85
N GLU A 130 8.96 6.46 -7.75
CA GLU A 130 10.07 5.95 -8.54
C GLU A 130 10.71 4.69 -7.96
N ALA A 131 11.47 3.95 -8.77
CA ALA A 131 12.33 2.87 -8.28
C ALA A 131 13.52 3.43 -7.45
N GLY A 132 14.01 2.67 -6.48
CA GLY A 132 15.17 3.04 -5.67
C GLY A 132 15.65 1.89 -4.80
N THR A 133 16.79 2.06 -4.11
CA THR A 133 17.40 1.04 -3.22
C THR A 133 16.71 0.91 -1.85
N ARG A 134 15.40 1.23 -1.78
CA ARG A 134 14.60 1.15 -0.55
C ARG A 134 14.29 -0.30 -0.20
N ASN A 135 14.41 -0.65 1.08
CA ASN A 135 13.90 -1.92 1.59
C ASN A 135 13.61 -1.87 3.12
N PRO A 136 12.34 -1.93 3.55
CA PRO A 136 11.13 -1.78 2.74
C PRO A 136 10.97 -0.38 2.12
N ASP A 137 9.92 -0.12 1.34
CA ASP A 137 9.55 1.24 0.89
C ASP A 137 8.81 2.03 1.99
N LEU A 138 7.92 1.37 2.75
CA LEU A 138 7.16 1.94 3.87
C LEU A 138 7.21 1.02 5.09
N ARG A 139 7.32 1.60 6.28
CA ARG A 139 7.09 0.93 7.56
C ARG A 139 5.97 1.61 8.33
N LEU A 140 5.23 0.81 9.10
CA LEU A 140 4.37 1.30 10.17
C LEU A 140 5.06 0.99 11.49
N LYS A 141 5.41 2.02 12.25
CA LYS A 141 6.05 1.88 13.57
C LYS A 141 5.05 2.14 14.70
N LYS A 142 5.33 1.55 15.86
CA LYS A 142 4.53 1.74 17.08
C LYS A 142 4.54 3.20 17.57
N PRO A 143 3.53 3.64 18.34
CA PRO A 143 3.55 4.95 18.98
C PRO A 143 4.83 5.23 19.77
N GLY A 144 5.33 6.47 19.66
CA GLY A 144 6.56 6.93 20.30
C GLY A 144 7.86 6.58 19.55
N SER A 145 7.77 5.83 18.44
CA SER A 145 8.93 5.60 17.57
C SER A 145 9.33 6.87 16.82
N ARG A 146 10.59 6.94 16.40
CA ARG A 146 11.09 8.03 15.55
C ARG A 146 10.80 7.75 14.07
N ASP A 147 10.51 8.81 13.32
CA ASP A 147 10.53 8.81 11.85
C ASP A 147 11.97 9.12 11.43
N ASP A 148 12.78 8.07 11.30
CA ASP A 148 14.24 8.14 11.18
C ASP A 148 14.80 7.13 10.17
N ASN A 149 13.93 6.54 9.36
CA ASN A 149 14.22 5.51 8.35
C ASN A 149 14.86 4.23 8.92
N SER A 150 15.02 4.11 10.25
CA SER A 150 15.54 2.92 10.91
C SER A 150 14.46 1.86 11.08
N THR A 151 14.86 0.62 11.31
CA THR A 151 13.92 -0.49 11.56
C THR A 151 13.34 -0.48 12.99
N ALA A 152 13.89 0.32 13.90
CA ALA A 152 13.49 0.31 15.30
C ALA A 152 12.00 0.66 15.47
N GLY A 153 11.28 -0.16 16.24
CA GLY A 153 9.86 0.02 16.51
C GLY A 153 8.91 -0.33 15.36
N SER A 154 9.42 -0.87 14.26
CA SER A 154 8.60 -1.31 13.11
C SER A 154 7.69 -2.47 13.49
N LEU A 155 6.43 -2.37 13.09
CA LEU A 155 5.40 -3.38 13.32
C LEU A 155 4.99 -4.07 12.03
N SER A 156 5.01 -3.36 10.91
CA SER A 156 4.61 -3.87 9.60
C SER A 156 5.34 -3.09 8.52
N ALA A 157 5.49 -3.68 7.34
CA ALA A 157 6.26 -3.13 6.23
C ALA A 157 5.57 -3.41 4.91
N CYS A 158 5.85 -2.58 3.90
CA CYS A 158 5.36 -2.76 2.54
C CYS A 158 6.42 -2.39 1.51
N ASN A 159 6.46 -3.15 0.43
CA ASN A 159 7.33 -2.96 -0.72
C ASN A 159 6.49 -2.92 -2.00
N TRP A 160 6.81 -1.99 -2.89
CA TRP A 160 6.15 -1.89 -4.20
C TRP A 160 7.13 -1.57 -5.34
N GLY A 161 8.33 -1.07 -5.04
CA GLY A 161 9.30 -0.70 -6.07
C GLY A 161 8.83 0.48 -6.93
N SER A 162 8.76 0.30 -8.24
CA SER A 162 8.29 1.36 -9.16
C SER A 162 6.77 1.40 -9.21
N ALA A 163 6.21 2.57 -8.93
CA ALA A 163 4.79 2.83 -8.90
C ALA A 163 4.25 3.23 -10.28
N ARG A 164 3.25 2.50 -10.75
CA ARG A 164 2.45 2.86 -11.91
C ARG A 164 1.32 3.80 -11.49
N ASP A 165 0.92 4.65 -12.43
CA ASP A 165 -0.23 5.54 -12.27
C ASP A 165 -1.47 4.77 -11.77
N ALA A 166 -2.17 5.36 -10.80
CA ALA A 166 -3.39 4.83 -10.19
C ALA A 166 -3.34 3.37 -9.65
N THR A 167 -2.16 2.78 -9.49
CA THR A 167 -2.01 1.35 -9.17
C THR A 167 -1.91 1.12 -7.66
N THR A 168 -2.70 0.17 -7.15
CA THR A 168 -2.63 -0.27 -5.76
C THR A 168 -1.87 -1.58 -5.67
N TYR A 169 -0.87 -1.60 -4.80
CA TYR A 169 -0.01 -2.75 -4.53
C TYR A 169 -0.43 -3.43 -3.24
N ALA A 170 -0.43 -4.75 -3.24
CA ALA A 170 -0.58 -5.53 -2.03
C ALA A 170 0.75 -5.54 -1.26
N CYS A 171 0.61 -5.36 0.05
CA CYS A 171 1.61 -5.73 1.03
C CYS A 171 1.22 -7.11 1.58
#